data_AF-A0A925FMM0-F1
#
_entry.id   AF-A0A925FMM0-F1
#
_cell.length_a   1.000
_cell.length_b   1.000
_cell.length_c   1.000
_cell.angle_alpha   90.00
_cell.angle_beta   90.00
_cell.angle_gamma   90.00
#
_symmetry.space_group_name_H-M   'P 1'
#
loop_
_entity.id
_entity.type
_entity.pdbx_description
1 polymer ?
#
loop_
_entity_poly.entity_id
_entity_poly.type
_entity_poly.pdbx_seq_one_letter_code
_entity_poly.pdbx_strand_id
1 'polypeptide(L)'
;MTFVKVFSKRFVGALVPRIDFPSATHSTLGSGKYSFKPLIAGVTPLAPGMGLVGTFEYRVSFAGKENRADIHETSIKAILLKSFLSGPLKGYYANPQLEYIVDFEVNNRTTTQVAVNLGKVLSKNVVVFVIPTFHLAGTEREKFKLEAGFRYLFR
;
A
#
# COMPACT_ATOMS: atom_id res chain seq x y z
N MET A 1 2.28 8.64 -14.86
CA MET A 1 0.98 8.71 -15.59
C MET A 1 0.06 7.66 -14.99
N THR A 2 -1.16 8.02 -14.61
CA THR A 2 -2.12 7.08 -13.98
C THR A 2 -3.28 6.86 -14.94
N PHE A 3 -3.57 5.62 -15.28
CA PHE A 3 -4.70 5.26 -16.13
C PHE A 3 -5.84 4.77 -15.25
N VAL A 4 -6.93 5.55 -15.17
CA VAL A 4 -8.14 5.15 -14.44
C VAL A 4 -9.22 4.79 -15.45
N LYS A 5 -9.85 3.63 -15.28
CA LYS A 5 -10.96 3.19 -16.10
C LYS A 5 -12.12 2.76 -15.21
N VAL A 6 -13.30 3.34 -15.46
CA VAL A 6 -14.56 2.88 -14.87
C VAL A 6 -15.06 1.74 -15.75
N PHE A 7 -15.04 0.52 -15.21
CA PHE A 7 -15.50 -0.66 -15.95
C PHE A 7 -17.00 -0.89 -15.76
N SER A 8 -17.54 -0.52 -14.59
CA SER A 8 -18.97 -0.53 -14.33
C SER A 8 -19.33 0.45 -13.20
N LYS A 9 -20.63 0.65 -12.95
CA LYS A 9 -21.10 1.41 -11.77
C LYS A 9 -20.59 0.84 -10.43
N ARG A 10 -20.14 -0.40 -10.41
CA ARG A 10 -19.70 -1.14 -9.21
C ARG A 10 -18.21 -1.46 -9.21
N PHE A 11 -17.46 -1.05 -10.22
CA PHE A 11 -16.03 -1.34 -10.30
C PHE A 11 -15.27 -0.25 -11.04
N VAL A 12 -14.33 0.36 -10.32
CA VAL A 12 -13.34 1.29 -10.89
C VAL A 12 -11.97 0.66 -10.73
N GLY A 13 -11.21 0.61 -11.82
CA GLY A 13 -9.84 0.12 -11.81
C GLY A 13 -8.86 1.22 -12.19
N ALA A 14 -7.63 1.09 -11.70
CA ALA A 14 -6.53 1.95 -12.02
C ALA A 14 -5.25 1.15 -12.29
N LEU A 15 -4.49 1.56 -13.29
CA LEU A 15 -3.13 1.12 -13.54
C LEU A 15 -2.18 2.31 -13.30
N VAL A 16 -1.21 2.11 -12.41
CA VAL A 16 -0.27 3.14 -11.98
C VAL A 16 1.15 2.61 -12.15
N PRO A 17 1.83 2.91 -13.28
CA PRO A 17 3.27 2.70 -13.38
C PRO A 17 4.02 3.65 -12.44
N ARG A 18 4.98 3.10 -11.69
CA ARG A 18 5.92 3.88 -10.87
C ARG A 18 7.35 3.46 -11.16
N ILE A 19 8.26 4.43 -11.09
CA ILE A 19 9.70 4.21 -11.20
C ILE A 19 10.33 4.83 -9.97
N ASP A 20 11.14 4.05 -9.26
CA ASP A 20 11.94 4.53 -8.14
C ASP A 20 13.37 4.83 -8.61
N PHE A 21 13.89 5.97 -8.16
CA PHE A 21 15.26 6.40 -8.41
C PHE A 21 16.15 6.14 -7.18
N PRO A 22 17.39 5.66 -7.35
CA PRO A 22 18.26 5.32 -6.24
C PRO A 22 18.96 6.56 -5.66
N SER A 23 18.25 7.33 -4.84
CA SER A 23 18.82 8.47 -4.11
C SER A 23 19.51 8.08 -2.78
N ALA A 24 19.35 6.83 -2.34
CA ALA A 24 19.91 6.35 -1.09
C ALA A 24 21.44 6.18 -1.14
N THR A 25 22.15 6.81 -0.21
CA THR A 25 23.60 6.65 -0.02
C THR A 25 23.94 5.35 0.73
N HIS A 26 23.12 4.95 1.70
CA HIS A 26 23.30 3.76 2.55
C HIS A 26 22.25 2.65 2.27
N SER A 27 22.57 1.40 2.63
CA SER A 27 21.69 0.22 2.44
C SER A 27 20.51 0.20 3.37
N THR A 28 20.65 0.80 4.54
CA THR A 28 19.57 0.97 5.51
C THR A 28 18.52 1.97 5.05
N LEU A 29 18.87 2.89 4.14
CA LEU A 29 17.98 3.95 3.65
C LEU A 29 17.28 3.59 2.34
N GLY A 30 17.73 2.54 1.65
CA GLY A 30 17.13 2.11 0.40
C GLY A 30 17.99 1.09 -0.34
N SER A 31 17.39 0.47 -1.35
CA SER A 31 18.04 -0.57 -2.16
C SER A 31 19.22 -0.02 -2.98
N GLY A 32 19.24 1.26 -3.31
CA GLY A 32 20.23 1.81 -4.25
C GLY A 32 20.07 1.28 -5.68
N LYS A 33 18.87 0.75 -5.99
CA LYS A 33 18.48 0.22 -7.31
C LYS A 33 17.41 1.09 -7.94
N TYR A 34 17.50 1.27 -9.24
CA TYR A 34 16.34 1.66 -10.04
C TYR A 34 15.34 0.52 -10.04
N SER A 35 14.06 0.82 -9.81
CA SER A 35 13.02 -0.21 -9.88
C SER A 35 11.77 0.28 -10.57
N PHE A 36 11.13 -0.61 -11.32
CA PHE A 36 9.83 -0.41 -11.94
C PHE A 36 8.76 -1.14 -11.15
N LYS A 37 7.65 -0.45 -10.89
CA LYS A 37 6.55 -0.91 -10.03
C LYS A 37 5.17 -0.60 -10.61
N PRO A 38 4.70 -1.38 -11.59
CA PRO A 38 3.30 -1.30 -11.98
C PRO A 38 2.41 -1.72 -10.81
N LEU A 39 1.43 -0.87 -10.50
CA LEU A 39 0.36 -1.18 -9.57
C LEU A 39 -0.97 -1.23 -10.31
N ILE A 40 -1.74 -2.28 -10.07
CA ILE A 40 -3.13 -2.42 -10.46
C ILE A 40 -3.96 -2.29 -9.19
N ALA A 41 -4.95 -1.41 -9.19
CA ALA A 41 -5.92 -1.29 -8.11
C ALA A 41 -7.33 -1.40 -8.66
N GLY A 42 -8.22 -2.01 -7.88
CA GLY A 42 -9.66 -2.04 -8.14
C GLY A 42 -10.42 -1.69 -6.87
N VAL A 43 -11.51 -0.94 -7.01
CA VAL A 43 -12.42 -0.62 -5.91
C VAL A 43 -13.85 -1.04 -6.23
N THR A 44 -14.47 -1.73 -5.28
CA THR A 44 -15.87 -2.16 -5.32
C THR A 44 -16.60 -1.58 -4.11
N PRO A 45 -17.60 -0.70 -4.29
CA PRO A 45 -18.42 -0.23 -3.19
C PRO A 45 -19.27 -1.39 -2.65
N LEU A 46 -19.34 -1.53 -1.33
CA LEU A 46 -20.11 -2.58 -0.66
C LEU A 46 -21.39 -2.02 -0.03
N ALA A 47 -21.28 -0.91 0.68
CA ALA A 47 -22.37 -0.21 1.36
C ALA A 47 -22.00 1.27 1.56
N PRO A 48 -22.92 2.16 1.98
CA PRO A 48 -22.57 3.53 2.33
C PRO A 48 -21.43 3.59 3.36
N GLY A 49 -20.33 4.27 3.00
CA GLY A 49 -19.13 4.35 3.83
C GLY A 49 -18.28 3.06 3.86
N MET A 50 -18.55 2.09 3.00
CA MET A 50 -17.80 0.83 2.88
C MET A 50 -17.42 0.49 1.44
N GLY A 51 -16.18 0.06 1.24
CA GLY A 51 -15.71 -0.44 -0.06
C GLY A 51 -14.59 -1.45 0.12
N LEU A 52 -14.45 -2.36 -0.84
CA LEU A 52 -13.31 -3.26 -0.91
C LEU A 52 -12.35 -2.76 -1.98
N VAL A 53 -11.08 -2.65 -1.63
CA VAL A 53 -10.00 -2.34 -2.55
C VAL A 53 -9.08 -3.56 -2.66
N GLY A 54 -8.87 -4.03 -3.88
CA GLY A 54 -7.84 -5.00 -4.20
C GLY A 54 -6.69 -4.31 -4.91
N THR A 55 -5.46 -4.62 -4.54
CA THR A 55 -4.26 -4.13 -5.21
C THR A 55 -3.32 -5.27 -5.53
N PHE A 56 -2.68 -5.17 -6.69
CA PHE A 56 -1.60 -6.02 -7.16
C PHE A 56 -0.45 -5.11 -7.55
N GLU A 57 0.73 -5.34 -7.00
CA GLU A 57 1.96 -4.63 -7.36
C GLU A 57 3.03 -5.66 -7.71
N TYR A 58 3.70 -5.47 -8.84
CA TYR A 58 4.90 -6.20 -9.18
C TYR A 58 6.06 -5.22 -9.16
N ARG A 59 7.16 -5.56 -8.49
CA ARG A 59 8.34 -4.70 -8.32
C ARG A 59 9.57 -5.44 -8.83
N VAL A 60 10.25 -4.84 -9.79
CA VAL A 60 11.49 -5.38 -10.36
C VAL A 60 12.57 -4.29 -10.42
N SER A 61 13.78 -4.60 -9.98
CA SER A 61 14.95 -3.75 -10.21
C SER A 61 15.63 -4.08 -11.54
N PHE A 62 16.14 -3.07 -12.22
CA PHE A 62 16.77 -3.23 -13.55
C PHE A 62 18.15 -2.57 -13.68
N ALA A 63 18.55 -1.72 -12.73
CA ALA A 63 19.86 -1.07 -12.71
C ALA A 63 20.20 -0.58 -11.30
N GLY A 64 21.46 -0.23 -11.05
CA GLY A 64 21.91 0.40 -9.80
C GLY A 64 23.19 -0.23 -9.26
N LYS A 65 23.47 -0.01 -7.96
CA LYS A 65 24.70 -0.51 -7.31
C LYS A 65 24.72 -2.04 -7.27
N GLU A 66 25.78 -2.67 -7.79
CA GLU A 66 25.91 -4.13 -7.86
C GLU A 66 26.01 -4.79 -6.48
N ASN A 67 26.59 -4.11 -5.49
CA ASN A 67 26.74 -4.63 -4.13
C ASN A 67 25.48 -4.58 -3.26
N ARG A 68 24.31 -4.34 -3.88
CA ARG A 68 23.01 -4.31 -3.20
C ARG A 68 22.13 -5.41 -3.78
N ALA A 69 21.30 -6.01 -2.93
CA ALA A 69 20.34 -7.01 -3.34
C ALA A 69 19.41 -6.44 -4.42
N ASP A 70 19.15 -7.25 -5.44
CA ASP A 70 18.11 -6.95 -6.42
C ASP A 70 16.73 -7.09 -5.78
N ILE A 71 15.74 -6.56 -6.47
CA ILE A 71 14.35 -6.58 -6.04
C ILE A 71 13.56 -7.29 -7.11
N HIS A 72 12.91 -8.36 -6.72
CA HIS A 72 12.00 -9.09 -7.58
C HIS A 72 10.87 -9.61 -6.72
N GLU A 73 9.77 -8.85 -6.66
CA GLU A 73 8.72 -9.09 -5.69
C GLU A 73 7.32 -8.86 -6.28
N THR A 74 6.35 -9.63 -5.82
CA THR A 74 4.92 -9.38 -6.04
C THR A 74 4.25 -9.12 -4.69
N SER A 75 3.40 -8.10 -4.61
CA SER A 75 2.51 -7.86 -3.48
C SER A 75 1.04 -7.89 -3.93
N ILE A 76 0.23 -8.63 -3.20
CA ILE A 76 -1.23 -8.64 -3.32
C ILE A 76 -1.79 -8.14 -2.01
N LYS A 77 -2.61 -7.09 -2.06
CA LYS A 77 -3.17 -6.47 -0.87
C LYS A 77 -4.65 -6.21 -1.00
N ALA A 78 -5.41 -6.70 -0.03
CA ALA A 78 -6.84 -6.45 0.12
C ALA A 78 -7.05 -5.45 1.27
N ILE A 79 -7.87 -4.42 1.02
CA ILE A 79 -8.15 -3.34 1.96
C ILE A 79 -9.66 -3.18 2.05
N LEU A 80 -10.23 -3.33 3.24
CA LEU A 80 -11.60 -2.93 3.50
C LEU A 80 -11.59 -1.45 3.89
N LEU A 81 -12.22 -0.59 3.11
CA LEU A 81 -12.46 0.80 3.47
C LEU A 81 -13.68 0.88 4.37
N LYS A 82 -13.55 1.44 5.58
CA LYS A 82 -14.70 1.75 6.45
C LYS A 82 -14.60 3.17 6.99
N SER A 83 -15.52 4.02 6.57
CA SER A 83 -15.70 5.38 7.09
C SER A 83 -16.92 5.45 7.99
N PHE A 84 -16.79 6.15 9.12
CA PHE A 84 -17.89 6.40 10.05
C PHE A 84 -18.54 7.74 9.70
N LEU A 85 -19.71 7.67 9.05
CA LEU A 85 -20.39 8.84 8.48
C LEU A 85 -21.34 9.54 9.47
N SER A 86 -21.77 8.84 10.52
CA SER A 86 -22.72 9.31 11.53
C SER A 86 -22.35 8.80 12.93
N GLY A 87 -22.99 9.36 13.96
CA GLY A 87 -22.77 8.99 15.36
C GLY A 87 -21.49 9.57 15.98
N PRO A 88 -21.08 9.07 17.16
CA PRO A 88 -19.95 9.62 17.92
C PRO A 88 -18.59 9.47 17.22
N LEU A 89 -18.48 8.54 16.26
CA LEU A 89 -17.26 8.31 15.47
C LEU A 89 -17.26 9.07 14.15
N LYS A 90 -18.18 10.02 13.93
CA LYS A 90 -18.23 10.78 12.68
C LYS A 90 -16.87 11.40 12.33
N GLY A 91 -16.43 11.17 11.10
CA GLY A 91 -15.15 11.68 10.59
C GLY A 91 -13.94 10.78 10.87
N TYR A 92 -14.11 9.68 11.60
CA TYR A 92 -13.10 8.64 11.71
C TYR A 92 -13.24 7.62 10.59
N TYR A 93 -12.17 6.89 10.31
CA TYR A 93 -12.18 5.72 9.45
C TYR A 93 -11.23 4.65 9.97
N ALA A 94 -11.49 3.41 9.58
CA ALA A 94 -10.66 2.26 9.86
C ALA A 94 -10.55 1.41 8.60
N ASN A 95 -9.34 1.16 8.12
CA ASN A 95 -9.12 0.38 6.92
C ASN A 95 -8.21 -0.82 7.23
N PRO A 96 -8.75 -1.98 7.64
CA PRO A 96 -7.95 -3.18 7.79
C PRO A 96 -7.45 -3.66 6.43
N GLN A 97 -6.23 -4.18 6.43
CA GLN A 97 -5.47 -4.56 5.26
C GLN A 97 -4.84 -5.93 5.51
N LEU A 98 -4.92 -6.79 4.51
CA LEU A 98 -4.16 -8.04 4.43
C LEU A 98 -3.25 -7.93 3.22
N GLU A 99 -1.96 -8.13 3.44
CA GLU A 99 -0.93 -8.09 2.40
C GLU A 99 -0.20 -9.43 2.33
N TYR A 100 -0.07 -9.96 1.13
CA TYR A 100 0.70 -11.15 0.82
C TYR A 100 1.79 -10.79 -0.18
N ILE A 101 3.04 -11.06 0.18
CA ILE A 101 4.22 -10.70 -0.60
C ILE A 101 4.97 -11.98 -0.97
N VAL A 102 5.42 -12.07 -2.21
CA VAL A 102 6.32 -13.12 -2.70
C VAL A 102 7.60 -12.46 -3.19
N ASP A 103 8.72 -12.91 -2.65
CA ASP A 103 10.07 -12.45 -2.94
C ASP A 103 10.80 -13.50 -3.77
N PHE A 104 10.88 -13.26 -5.07
CA PHE A 104 11.49 -14.17 -6.05
C PHE A 104 13.01 -14.14 -6.00
N GLU A 105 13.62 -13.08 -5.45
CA GLU A 105 15.08 -12.98 -5.33
C GLU A 105 15.61 -13.96 -4.28
N VAL A 106 14.84 -14.21 -3.23
CA VAL A 106 15.28 -15.02 -2.10
C VAL A 106 14.47 -16.32 -2.01
N ASN A 107 14.63 -17.21 -3.00
CA ASN A 107 13.99 -18.54 -3.03
C ASN A 107 12.46 -18.53 -2.86
N ASN A 108 11.77 -17.57 -3.49
CA ASN A 108 10.31 -17.43 -3.41
C ASN A 108 9.78 -17.28 -1.98
N ARG A 109 10.52 -16.57 -1.11
CA ARG A 109 10.10 -16.32 0.26
C ARG A 109 8.76 -15.59 0.26
N THR A 110 7.83 -16.09 1.05
CA THR A 110 6.50 -15.52 1.16
C THR A 110 6.36 -14.81 2.50
N THR A 111 5.71 -13.65 2.54
CA THR A 111 5.42 -12.92 3.76
C THR A 111 3.96 -12.48 3.76
N THR A 112 3.25 -12.78 4.85
CA THR A 112 1.89 -12.30 5.09
C THR A 112 1.90 -11.30 6.23
N GLN A 113 1.29 -10.15 6.01
CA GLN A 113 1.17 -9.08 7.01
C GLN A 113 -0.27 -8.58 7.11
N VAL A 114 -0.63 -8.13 8.30
CA VAL A 114 -1.89 -7.45 8.56
C VAL A 114 -1.63 -6.05 9.06
N ALA A 115 -2.39 -5.09 8.57
CA ALA A 115 -2.30 -3.71 9.00
C ALA A 115 -3.69 -3.11 9.19
N VAL A 116 -3.80 -2.09 10.03
CA VAL A 116 -5.06 -1.34 10.18
C VAL A 116 -4.75 0.15 10.08
N ASN A 117 -5.20 0.79 9.00
CA ASN A 117 -5.07 2.24 8.88
C ASN A 117 -6.24 2.90 9.60
N LEU A 118 -5.95 3.48 10.76
CA LEU A 118 -6.89 4.24 11.58
C LEU A 118 -6.64 5.72 11.34
N GLY A 119 -7.68 6.49 11.08
CA GLY A 119 -7.50 7.92 10.90
C GLY A 119 -8.74 8.76 11.18
N LYS A 120 -8.51 10.07 11.19
CA LYS A 120 -9.52 11.08 11.45
C LYS A 120 -9.40 12.21 10.44
N VAL A 121 -10.53 12.58 9.85
CA VAL A 121 -10.69 13.78 9.06
C VAL A 121 -10.85 14.95 10.02
N LEU A 122 -9.81 15.80 10.12
CA LEU A 122 -9.82 16.98 11.01
C LEU A 122 -10.53 18.16 10.35
N SER A 123 -10.40 18.29 9.03
CA SER A 123 -11.04 19.32 8.23
C SER A 123 -11.30 18.81 6.81
N LYS A 124 -11.89 19.65 5.95
CA LYS A 124 -12.10 19.32 4.53
C LYS A 124 -10.80 18.99 3.77
N ASN A 125 -9.65 19.39 4.30
CA ASN A 125 -8.35 19.29 3.64
C ASN A 125 -7.34 18.48 4.46
N VAL A 126 -7.58 18.25 5.75
CA VAL A 126 -6.60 17.64 6.65
C VAL A 126 -7.11 16.30 7.17
N VAL A 127 -6.28 15.27 6.99
CA VAL A 127 -6.49 13.93 7.52
C VAL A 127 -5.25 13.51 8.31
N VAL A 128 -5.44 12.95 9.50
CA VAL A 128 -4.36 12.31 10.29
C VAL A 128 -4.60 10.82 10.39
N PHE A 129 -3.52 10.05 10.46
CA PHE A 129 -3.62 8.60 10.46
C PHE A 129 -2.45 7.90 11.16
N VAL A 130 -2.71 6.66 11.57
CA VAL A 130 -1.74 5.69 12.08
C VAL A 130 -1.99 4.34 11.42
N ILE A 131 -0.92 3.59 11.16
CA ILE A 131 -0.96 2.27 10.51
C ILE A 131 -0.02 1.32 11.28
N PRO A 132 -0.50 0.70 12.37
CA PRO A 132 0.16 -0.48 12.90
C PRO A 132 0.11 -1.63 11.88
N THR A 133 1.24 -2.28 11.67
CA THR A 133 1.42 -3.44 10.79
C THR A 133 2.11 -4.54 11.58
N PHE A 134 1.59 -5.76 11.47
CA PHE A 134 2.09 -6.95 12.15
C PHE A 134 2.41 -8.03 11.14
N HIS A 135 3.52 -8.74 11.37
CA HIS A 135 3.78 -10.00 10.69
C HIS A 135 2.76 -11.04 11.14
N LEU A 136 2.19 -11.78 10.18
CA LEU A 136 1.23 -12.84 10.45
C LEU A 136 1.83 -14.23 10.17
N ALA A 137 2.48 -14.40 9.01
CA ALA A 137 3.02 -15.69 8.59
C ALA A 137 4.11 -15.56 7.51
N GLY A 138 4.88 -16.64 7.33
CA GLY A 138 5.92 -16.75 6.32
C GLY A 138 7.27 -16.23 6.81
N THR A 139 8.11 -15.72 5.91
CA THR A 139 9.38 -15.10 6.29
C THR A 139 9.13 -13.75 6.93
N GLU A 140 9.63 -13.57 8.15
CA GLU A 140 9.53 -12.30 8.87
C GLU A 140 10.44 -11.25 8.19
N ARG A 141 9.81 -10.18 7.69
CA ARG A 141 10.52 -8.98 7.22
C ARG A 141 10.69 -7.97 8.36
N GLU A 142 9.59 -7.74 9.07
CA GLU A 142 9.48 -6.88 10.24
C GLU A 142 8.42 -7.50 11.15
N LYS A 143 8.73 -7.71 12.44
CA LYS A 143 7.75 -8.23 13.40
C LYS A 143 6.59 -7.26 13.62
N PHE A 144 6.93 -5.98 13.72
CA PHE A 144 6.00 -4.88 13.93
C PHE A 144 6.53 -3.61 13.27
N LYS A 145 5.64 -2.88 12.61
CA LYS A 145 5.90 -1.55 12.06
C LYS A 145 4.75 -0.61 12.43
N LEU A 146 5.10 0.62 12.80
CA LEU A 146 4.13 1.68 13.03
C LEU A 146 4.41 2.83 12.08
N GLU A 147 3.45 3.13 11.21
CA GLU A 147 3.47 4.34 10.40
C GLU A 147 2.49 5.36 10.98
N ALA A 148 2.85 6.63 10.99
CA ALA A 148 1.98 7.72 11.38
C ALA A 148 2.19 8.89 10.42
N GLY A 149 1.13 9.64 10.16
CA GLY A 149 1.25 10.78 9.26
C GLY A 149 -0.01 11.62 9.15
N PHE A 150 0.08 12.63 8.29
CA PHE A 150 -1.04 13.46 7.90
C PHE A 150 -1.05 13.65 6.38
N ARG A 151 -2.22 13.97 5.84
CA ARG A 151 -2.40 14.33 4.43
C ARG A 151 -3.08 15.68 4.37
N TYR A 152 -2.53 16.56 3.54
CA TYR A 152 -3.13 17.83 3.19
C TYR A 152 -3.56 17.79 1.72
N LEU A 153 -4.85 18.01 1.46
CA LEU A 153 -5.37 18.13 0.10
C LEU A 153 -5.38 19.61 -0.29
N PHE A 154 -4.40 20.03 -1.10
CA PHE A 154 -4.41 21.34 -1.74
C PHE A 154 -5.59 21.41 -2.72
N ARG A 155 -6.36 22.49 -2.66
CA ARG A 155 -7.43 22.81 -3.60
C ARG A 155 -7.06 24.07 -4.36
#